data_AF-A0A0Q9K9D9-F1
#
_entry.id   AF-A0A0Q9K9D9-F1
#
_cell.length_a   1.000
_cell.length_b   1.000
_cell.length_c   1.000
_cell.angle_alpha   90.00
_cell.angle_beta   90.00
_cell.angle_gamma   90.00
#
_symmetry.space_group_name_H-M   'P 1'
#
loop_
_entity.id
_entity.type
_entity.pdbx_description
1 polymer ?
#
loop_
_entity_poly.entity_id
_entity_poly.type
_entity_poly.pdbx_seq_one_letter_code
_entity_poly.pdbx_strand_id
1 'polypeptide(L)'
;MPTPADVLATLQRIDSASPRITCYDDLPGPTAGERVELSARVLGNWVSKASNALQEEWDIEPGSVVHIAMRPHWRLTYWAWAVWSVGAVLDLDGEGSADLVVTDDPAALPQDGPAVLVTRAALARGAGLALPDGVMDEAADLSTHGDLFAAWNEPQGDDIALRVAGQETSYEDLGSTSTPTTKGARVQLVDPSAEALLRTSLAVWSAEGSLVVHLGPTDEQTLSRRADAEGVTA
;
A
#
# COMPACT_ATOMS: atom_id res chain seq x y z
N MET A 1 0.78 -19.49 -8.05
CA MET A 1 0.65 -18.12 -8.62
C MET A 1 1.64 -17.23 -7.91
N PRO A 2 2.20 -16.18 -8.53
CA PRO A 2 3.14 -15.29 -7.83
C PRO A 2 2.42 -14.60 -6.66
N THR A 3 3.09 -14.53 -5.51
CA THR A 3 2.64 -13.73 -4.36
C THR A 3 2.76 -12.23 -4.67
N PRO A 4 2.11 -11.32 -3.91
CA PRO A 4 2.33 -9.89 -4.08
C PRO A 4 3.81 -9.47 -4.00
N ALA A 5 4.61 -10.15 -3.17
CA ALA A 5 6.05 -9.93 -3.07
C ALA A 5 6.78 -10.35 -4.36
N ASP A 6 6.45 -11.51 -4.94
CA ASP A 6 7.01 -11.98 -6.21
C ASP A 6 6.71 -11.03 -7.37
N VAL A 7 5.50 -10.44 -7.38
CA VAL A 7 5.07 -9.46 -8.38
C VAL A 7 5.99 -8.23 -8.33
N LEU A 8 6.21 -7.66 -7.15
CA LEU A 8 7.08 -6.50 -6.99
C LEU A 8 8.54 -6.81 -7.33
N ALA A 9 9.05 -7.97 -6.90
CA ALA A 9 10.40 -8.42 -7.26
C ALA A 9 10.56 -8.57 -8.78
N THR A 10 9.53 -9.09 -9.46
CA THR A 10 9.50 -9.19 -10.92
C THR A 10 9.55 -7.82 -11.57
N LEU A 11 8.73 -6.85 -11.11
CA LEU A 11 8.72 -5.49 -11.63
C LEU A 11 10.09 -4.80 -11.51
N GLN A 12 10.75 -4.95 -10.36
CA GLN A 12 12.09 -4.38 -10.14
C GLN A 12 13.14 -4.99 -11.08
N ARG A 13 13.03 -6.29 -11.37
CA ARG A 13 13.95 -7.00 -12.26
C ARG A 13 13.76 -6.65 -13.73
N ILE A 14 12.52 -6.48 -14.19
CA ILE A 14 12.22 -6.19 -15.61
C ILE A 14 12.48 -4.72 -15.95
N ASP A 15 12.01 -3.80 -15.12
CA ASP A 15 12.15 -2.36 -15.31
C ASP A 15 11.90 -1.62 -14.00
N SER A 16 13.01 -1.42 -13.27
CA SER A 16 13.04 -0.73 -11.98
C SER A 16 12.72 0.77 -12.07
N ALA A 17 12.91 1.40 -13.23
CA ALA A 17 12.77 2.84 -13.41
C ALA A 17 11.36 3.23 -13.87
N SER A 18 10.63 2.32 -14.50
CA SER A 18 9.25 2.56 -14.93
C SER A 18 8.31 2.92 -13.76
N PRO A 19 7.40 3.90 -13.96
CA PRO A 19 6.39 4.27 -12.98
C PRO A 19 5.43 3.10 -12.74
N ARG A 20 5.09 2.84 -11.47
CA ARG A 20 4.13 1.78 -11.08
C ARG A 20 2.85 2.34 -10.50
N ILE A 21 2.93 3.50 -9.86
CA ILE A 21 1.77 4.24 -9.38
C ILE A 21 2.05 5.74 -9.50
N THR A 22 1.11 6.45 -10.10
CA THR A 22 1.01 7.91 -10.07
C THR A 22 -0.28 8.26 -9.34
N CYS A 23 -0.19 9.00 -8.23
CA CYS A 23 -1.31 9.35 -7.36
C CYS A 23 -1.52 10.86 -7.37
N TYR A 24 -2.73 11.29 -7.71
CA TYR A 24 -3.21 12.65 -7.54
C TYR A 24 -4.09 12.70 -6.29
N ASP A 25 -3.77 13.57 -5.34
CA ASP A 25 -4.60 13.81 -4.16
C ASP A 25 -5.27 15.18 -4.26
N ASP A 26 -6.55 15.22 -4.60
CA ASP A 26 -7.37 16.44 -4.62
C ASP A 26 -8.37 16.48 -3.45
N LEU A 27 -8.22 15.59 -2.45
CA LEU A 27 -9.03 15.66 -1.24
C LEU A 27 -8.70 16.95 -0.46
N PRO A 28 -9.69 17.55 0.23
CA PRO A 28 -9.43 18.67 1.12
C PRO A 28 -8.40 18.30 2.19
N GLY A 29 -7.33 19.08 2.31
CA GLY A 29 -6.28 18.83 3.29
C GLY A 29 -4.91 19.34 2.87
N PRO A 30 -3.86 19.01 3.64
CA PRO A 30 -2.49 19.44 3.37
C PRO A 30 -1.90 18.88 2.07
N THR A 31 -2.51 17.82 1.53
CA THR A 31 -2.09 17.13 0.31
C THR A 31 -2.86 17.57 -0.94
N ALA A 32 -3.79 18.53 -0.83
CA ALA A 32 -4.63 18.94 -1.93
C ALA A 32 -3.80 19.46 -3.13
N GLY A 33 -4.00 18.85 -4.29
CA GLY A 33 -3.27 19.12 -5.53
C GLY A 33 -1.91 18.41 -5.64
N GLU A 34 -1.54 17.55 -4.69
CA GLU A 34 -0.30 16.78 -4.78
C GLU A 34 -0.38 15.76 -5.93
N ARG A 35 0.73 15.63 -6.67
CA ARG A 35 0.98 14.54 -7.62
C ARG A 35 2.25 13.82 -7.20
N VAL A 36 2.12 12.56 -6.80
CA VAL A 36 3.26 11.68 -6.44
C VAL A 36 3.36 10.55 -7.44
N GLU A 37 4.56 10.26 -7.91
CA GLU A 37 4.83 9.12 -8.79
C GLU A 37 5.95 8.28 -8.20
N LEU A 38 5.72 6.97 -8.11
CA LEU A 38 6.70 6.00 -7.66
C LEU A 38 7.05 5.04 -8.78
N SER A 39 8.35 4.92 -9.06
CA SER A 39 8.88 3.82 -9.87
C SER A 39 8.86 2.49 -9.10
N ALA A 40 9.05 1.38 -9.80
CA ALA A 40 9.20 0.07 -9.15
C ALA A 40 10.33 0.07 -8.10
N ARG A 41 11.45 0.76 -8.36
CA ARG A 41 12.55 0.90 -7.42
C ARG A 41 12.14 1.67 -6.15
N VAL A 42 11.51 2.83 -6.30
CA VAL A 42 11.15 3.66 -5.14
C VAL A 42 10.06 2.97 -4.32
N LEU A 43 9.06 2.39 -4.98
CA LEU A 43 8.04 1.58 -4.31
C LEU A 43 8.67 0.41 -3.56
N GLY A 44 9.58 -0.33 -4.21
CA GLY A 44 10.34 -1.43 -3.60
C GLY A 44 11.08 -1.03 -2.34
N ASN A 45 11.77 0.11 -2.35
CA ASN A 45 12.47 0.62 -1.18
C ASN A 45 11.52 0.92 -0.01
N TRP A 46 10.34 1.51 -0.27
CA TRP A 46 9.35 1.77 0.78
C TRP A 46 8.73 0.49 1.32
N VAL A 47 8.45 -0.49 0.46
CA VAL A 47 8.00 -1.82 0.88
C VAL A 47 9.05 -2.49 1.75
N SER A 48 10.34 -2.47 1.38
CA SER A 48 11.42 -3.02 2.20
C SER A 48 11.50 -2.37 3.57
N LYS A 49 11.42 -1.04 3.63
CA LYS A 49 11.47 -0.28 4.90
C LYS A 49 10.31 -0.63 5.82
N ALA A 50 9.10 -0.65 5.28
CA ALA A 50 7.91 -1.03 6.04
C ALA A 50 7.97 -2.50 6.47
N SER A 51 8.48 -3.40 5.62
CA SER A 51 8.60 -4.83 5.97
C SER A 51 9.65 -5.06 7.07
N ASN A 52 10.78 -4.35 7.01
CA ASN A 52 11.77 -4.35 8.09
C ASN A 52 11.18 -3.79 9.38
N ALA A 53 10.48 -2.65 9.34
CA ALA A 53 9.83 -2.09 10.53
C ALA A 53 8.81 -3.06 11.14
N LEU A 54 7.96 -3.70 10.30
CA LEU A 54 6.99 -4.70 10.72
C LEU A 54 7.64 -5.82 11.56
N GLN A 55 8.78 -6.34 11.11
CA GLN A 55 9.49 -7.42 11.80
C GLN A 55 10.33 -6.92 12.98
N GLU A 56 11.14 -5.87 12.78
CA GLU A 56 12.10 -5.39 13.78
C GLU A 56 11.46 -4.76 15.02
N GLU A 57 10.33 -4.06 14.86
CA GLU A 57 9.69 -3.32 15.96
C GLU A 57 8.56 -4.09 16.63
N TRP A 58 7.88 -4.99 15.90
CA TRP A 58 6.64 -5.63 16.37
C TRP A 58 6.59 -7.15 16.15
N ASP A 59 7.69 -7.77 15.69
CA ASP A 59 7.77 -9.21 15.44
C ASP A 59 6.64 -9.75 14.54
N ILE A 60 6.19 -8.93 13.57
CA ILE A 60 5.09 -9.32 12.66
C ILE A 60 5.55 -10.46 11.75
N GLU A 61 4.80 -11.56 11.77
CA GLU A 61 5.13 -12.80 11.09
C GLU A 61 3.86 -13.45 10.48
N PRO A 62 3.99 -14.58 9.74
CA PRO A 62 2.81 -15.29 9.26
C PRO A 62 1.82 -15.62 10.38
N GLY A 63 0.56 -15.21 10.19
CA GLY A 63 -0.51 -15.34 11.19
C GLY A 63 -0.78 -14.07 12.00
N SER A 64 0.15 -13.11 12.07
CA SER A 64 -0.11 -11.78 12.63
C SER A 64 -1.15 -11.01 11.81
N VAL A 65 -1.90 -10.12 12.45
CA VAL A 65 -2.94 -9.29 11.82
C VAL A 65 -2.54 -7.82 11.86
N VAL A 66 -2.39 -7.20 10.70
CA VAL A 66 -2.13 -5.77 10.57
C VAL A 66 -3.36 -5.08 10.01
N HIS A 67 -3.99 -4.23 10.82
CA HIS A 67 -5.12 -3.44 10.39
C HIS A 67 -4.66 -2.15 9.73
N ILE A 68 -5.02 -1.94 8.46
CA ILE A 68 -4.75 -0.69 7.74
C ILE A 68 -6.03 0.15 7.69
N ALA A 69 -6.16 1.07 8.63
CA ALA A 69 -7.24 2.05 8.75
C ALA A 69 -6.89 3.34 7.98
N MET A 70 -6.58 3.21 6.68
CA MET A 70 -6.15 4.34 5.86
C MET A 70 -7.09 4.56 4.67
N ARG A 71 -7.24 5.83 4.29
CA ARG A 71 -7.81 6.14 2.98
C ARG A 71 -6.92 5.62 1.84
N PRO A 72 -7.51 5.33 0.66
CA PRO A 72 -6.78 5.03 -0.56
C PRO A 72 -5.71 6.09 -0.81
N HIS A 73 -4.45 5.67 -0.92
CA HIS A 73 -3.29 6.55 -1.10
C HIS A 73 -2.10 5.71 -1.57
N TRP A 74 -1.09 6.34 -2.19
CA TRP A 74 0.14 5.64 -2.57
C TRP A 74 0.85 5.03 -1.34
N ARG A 75 0.70 5.66 -0.17
CA ARG A 75 1.25 5.15 1.11
C ARG A 75 0.58 3.88 1.60
N LEU A 76 -0.75 3.81 1.50
CA LEU A 76 -1.50 2.58 1.79
C LEU A 76 -0.96 1.40 0.96
N THR A 77 -0.55 1.67 -0.29
CA THR A 77 -0.10 0.62 -1.20
C THR A 77 1.20 -0.03 -0.73
N TYR A 78 2.24 0.73 -0.32
CA TYR A 78 3.47 0.08 0.15
C TYR A 78 3.30 -0.59 1.52
N TRP A 79 2.45 -0.06 2.40
CA TRP A 79 2.14 -0.71 3.67
C TRP A 79 1.44 -2.06 3.45
N ALA A 80 0.44 -2.11 2.58
CA ALA A 80 -0.22 -3.37 2.21
C ALA A 80 0.75 -4.39 1.60
N TRP A 81 1.63 -3.95 0.69
CA TRP A 81 2.67 -4.82 0.15
C TRP A 81 3.68 -5.29 1.19
N ALA A 82 3.99 -4.46 2.19
CA ALA A 82 4.88 -4.84 3.28
C ALA A 82 4.25 -5.89 4.19
N VAL A 83 2.97 -5.74 4.54
CA VAL A 83 2.19 -6.74 5.29
C VAL A 83 2.21 -8.08 4.56
N TRP A 84 1.98 -8.08 3.25
CA TRP A 84 2.06 -9.31 2.46
C TRP A 84 3.49 -9.86 2.31
N SER A 85 4.51 -9.00 2.35
CA SER A 85 5.91 -9.41 2.24
C SER A 85 6.42 -10.11 3.50
N VAL A 86 5.84 -9.80 4.68
CA VAL A 86 6.13 -10.50 5.95
C VAL A 86 5.21 -11.70 6.20
N GLY A 87 4.26 -11.98 5.29
CA GLY A 87 3.33 -13.10 5.39
C GLY A 87 2.12 -12.87 6.31
N ALA A 88 1.93 -11.65 6.81
CA ALA A 88 0.85 -11.32 7.74
C ALA A 88 -0.51 -11.15 7.03
N VAL A 89 -1.58 -11.15 7.83
CA VAL A 89 -2.94 -10.86 7.40
C VAL A 89 -3.12 -9.36 7.28
N LEU A 90 -3.43 -8.87 6.08
CA LEU A 90 -3.90 -7.50 5.90
C LEU A 90 -5.39 -7.41 6.25
N ASP A 91 -5.74 -6.66 7.28
CA ASP A 91 -7.13 -6.40 7.66
C ASP A 91 -7.58 -4.99 7.26
N LEU A 92 -8.63 -4.92 6.43
CA LEU A 92 -9.26 -3.67 6.02
C LEU A 92 -10.62 -3.42 6.73
N ASP A 93 -11.11 -4.39 7.50
CA ASP A 93 -12.41 -4.30 8.16
C ASP A 93 -12.31 -3.64 9.54
N GLY A 94 -11.27 -3.97 10.31
CA GLY A 94 -11.08 -3.43 11.66
C GLY A 94 -12.08 -3.96 12.69
N GLU A 95 -12.76 -5.07 12.37
CA GLU A 95 -13.78 -5.68 13.25
C GLU A 95 -13.18 -6.63 14.30
N GLY A 96 -11.87 -6.94 14.22
CA GLY A 96 -11.16 -7.87 15.09
C GLY A 96 -9.98 -7.27 15.86
N SER A 97 -9.28 -8.11 16.63
CA SER A 97 -8.00 -7.72 17.23
C SER A 97 -6.91 -7.67 16.16
N ALA A 98 -6.13 -6.59 16.15
CA ALA A 98 -4.94 -6.44 15.33
C ALA A 98 -3.69 -6.43 16.20
N ASP A 99 -2.61 -7.03 15.72
CA ASP A 99 -1.28 -6.97 16.32
C ASP A 99 -0.62 -5.62 16.03
N LEU A 100 -1.04 -4.92 14.97
CA LEU A 100 -0.61 -3.56 14.65
C LEU A 100 -1.72 -2.79 13.91
N VAL A 101 -1.92 -1.52 14.26
CA VAL A 101 -2.80 -0.61 13.51
C VAL A 101 -1.96 0.42 12.74
N VAL A 102 -2.17 0.55 11.44
CA VAL A 102 -1.58 1.59 10.58
C VAL A 102 -2.69 2.51 10.12
N THR A 103 -2.61 3.81 10.44
CA THR A 103 -3.69 4.78 10.15
C THR A 103 -3.16 6.12 9.67
N ASP A 104 -3.94 6.84 8.85
CA ASP A 104 -3.70 8.24 8.48
C ASP A 104 -4.54 9.24 9.30
N ASP A 105 -5.30 8.73 10.28
CA ASP A 105 -6.16 9.51 11.17
C ASP A 105 -5.73 9.34 12.64
N PRO A 106 -5.22 10.40 13.29
CA PRO A 106 -4.88 10.37 14.72
C PRO A 106 -6.06 9.96 15.63
N ALA A 107 -7.31 10.22 15.22
CA ALA A 107 -8.49 9.82 15.99
C ALA A 107 -8.78 8.32 15.93
N ALA A 108 -8.19 7.60 14.97
CA ALA A 108 -8.29 6.15 14.82
C ALA A 108 -7.12 5.40 15.47
N LEU A 109 -6.18 6.10 16.13
CA LEU A 109 -5.14 5.45 16.91
C LEU A 109 -5.77 4.67 18.09
N PRO A 110 -5.35 3.43 18.34
CA PRO A 110 -5.86 2.66 19.46
C PRO A 110 -5.45 3.34 20.79
N GLN A 111 -6.27 3.16 21.83
CA GLN A 111 -5.95 3.67 23.16
C GLN A 111 -4.76 2.92 23.78
N ASP A 112 -4.66 1.62 23.49
CA ASP A 112 -3.61 0.72 23.94
C ASP A 112 -3.16 -0.17 22.77
N GLY A 113 -1.87 -0.47 22.71
CA GLY A 113 -1.28 -1.32 21.68
C GLY A 113 -0.43 -0.56 20.66
N PRO A 114 0.39 -1.28 19.87
CA PRO A 114 1.27 -0.66 18.90
C PRO A 114 0.48 -0.07 17.73
N ALA A 115 0.95 1.06 17.22
CA ALA A 115 0.37 1.66 16.03
C ALA A 115 1.39 2.46 15.23
N VAL A 116 1.03 2.77 13.99
CA VAL A 116 1.76 3.65 13.09
C VAL A 116 0.84 4.78 12.64
N LEU A 117 1.24 6.02 12.86
CA LEU A 117 0.58 7.17 12.25
C LEU A 117 1.28 7.54 10.94
N VAL A 118 0.53 7.51 9.85
CA VAL A 118 1.00 7.84 8.51
C VAL A 118 0.64 9.28 8.14
N THR A 119 1.67 10.11 7.94
CA THR A 119 1.46 11.48 7.46
C THR A 119 1.42 11.49 5.94
N ARG A 120 0.25 11.80 5.35
CA ARG A 120 0.04 11.68 3.90
C ARG A 120 0.97 12.54 3.04
N ALA A 121 1.25 13.78 3.46
CA ALA A 121 2.05 14.73 2.68
C ALA A 121 3.41 14.15 2.27
N ALA A 122 3.73 14.29 0.98
CA ALA A 122 4.86 13.58 0.37
C ALA A 122 6.23 13.94 0.98
N LEU A 123 6.38 15.19 1.44
CA LEU A 123 7.63 15.72 2.00
C LEU A 123 7.57 15.93 3.52
N ALA A 124 6.58 15.32 4.20
CA ALA A 124 6.51 15.34 5.65
C ALA A 124 7.79 14.73 6.25
N ARG A 125 8.26 15.31 7.35
CA ARG A 125 9.40 14.81 8.15
C ARG A 125 8.97 14.37 9.55
N GLY A 126 7.67 14.23 9.74
CA GLY A 126 7.00 13.91 11.00
C GLY A 126 5.55 14.37 11.00
N ALA A 127 4.78 13.87 11.96
CA ALA A 127 3.34 14.09 12.09
C ALA A 127 2.93 15.51 12.49
N GLY A 128 3.86 16.29 13.04
CA GLY A 128 3.60 17.66 13.48
C GLY A 128 2.67 17.74 14.71
N LEU A 129 2.50 16.64 15.43
CA LEU A 129 1.73 16.51 16.66
C LEU A 129 2.46 15.59 17.64
N ALA A 130 2.13 15.69 18.93
CA ALA A 130 2.66 14.78 19.94
C ALA A 130 1.94 13.43 19.83
N LEU A 131 2.71 12.36 19.66
CA LEU A 131 2.18 11.00 19.54
C LEU A 131 2.12 10.31 20.90
N PRO A 132 1.12 9.43 21.13
CA PRO A 132 1.11 8.54 22.29
C PRO A 132 2.33 7.61 22.29
N ASP A 133 2.68 7.11 23.49
CA ASP A 133 3.74 6.11 23.64
C ASP A 133 3.39 4.84 22.84
N GLY A 134 4.38 4.26 22.15
CA GLY A 134 4.19 3.07 21.33
C GLY A 134 3.63 3.33 19.92
N VAL A 135 3.35 4.60 19.57
CA VAL A 135 2.97 4.98 18.20
C VAL A 135 4.20 5.44 17.42
N MET A 136 4.50 4.77 16.32
CA MET A 136 5.56 5.17 15.39
C MET A 136 5.09 6.35 14.51
N ASP A 137 5.96 7.35 14.33
CA ASP A 137 5.78 8.40 13.34
C ASP A 137 6.36 7.94 12.00
N GLU A 138 5.51 7.48 11.08
CA GLU A 138 5.96 6.96 9.80
C GLU A 138 6.83 7.96 9.03
N ALA A 139 6.49 9.25 9.07
CA ALA A 139 7.18 10.26 8.27
C ALA A 139 8.53 10.66 8.86
N ALA A 140 8.75 10.43 10.16
CA ALA A 140 10.04 10.65 10.81
C ALA A 140 10.91 9.39 10.78
N ASP A 141 10.32 8.23 11.03
CA ASP A 141 11.06 7.04 11.45
C ASP A 141 11.25 6.03 10.32
N LEU A 142 10.25 5.84 9.45
CA LEU A 142 10.25 4.74 8.47
C LEU A 142 11.46 4.80 7.52
N SER A 143 11.92 6.01 7.18
CA SER A 143 13.05 6.22 6.29
C SER A 143 14.38 5.65 6.82
N THR A 144 14.47 5.42 8.13
CA THR A 144 15.67 4.93 8.83
C THR A 144 15.89 3.41 8.71
N HIS A 145 14.84 2.63 8.42
CA HIS A 145 14.94 1.18 8.21
C HIS A 145 15.67 0.82 6.90
N GLY A 146 16.14 -0.42 6.78
CA GLY A 146 16.83 -0.91 5.58
C GLY A 146 15.98 -0.86 4.31
N ASP A 147 16.60 -0.60 3.15
CA ASP A 147 15.95 -0.63 1.84
C ASP A 147 16.06 -1.99 1.11
N LEU A 148 16.72 -2.95 1.74
CA LEU A 148 16.70 -4.37 1.39
C LEU A 148 15.92 -5.14 2.46
N PHE A 149 15.09 -6.08 2.02
CA PHE A 149 14.27 -6.90 2.91
C PHE A 149 14.40 -8.38 2.54
N ALA A 150 14.46 -9.21 3.57
CA ALA A 150 14.37 -10.67 3.47
C ALA A 150 13.52 -11.15 4.65
N ALA A 151 12.38 -11.77 4.35
CA ALA A 151 11.45 -12.22 5.37
C ALA A 151 12.07 -13.29 6.27
N TRP A 152 11.78 -13.21 7.58
CA TRP A 152 12.20 -14.24 8.54
C TRP A 152 11.54 -15.60 8.28
N ASN A 153 10.28 -15.57 7.84
CA ASN A 153 9.46 -16.74 7.52
C ASN A 153 8.66 -16.49 6.24
N GLU A 154 8.36 -17.55 5.48
CA GLU A 154 7.50 -17.48 4.29
C GLU A 154 6.08 -17.99 4.63
N PRO A 155 5.01 -17.32 4.18
CA PRO A 155 3.65 -17.80 4.35
C PRO A 155 3.39 -19.06 3.50
N GLN A 156 2.48 -19.91 3.96
CA GLN A 156 1.91 -20.99 3.15
C GLN A 156 0.81 -20.45 2.23
N GLY A 157 0.48 -21.20 1.18
CA GLY A 157 -0.53 -20.77 0.20
C GLY A 157 -1.94 -20.63 0.80
N ASP A 158 -2.27 -21.48 1.77
CA ASP A 158 -3.55 -21.50 2.48
C ASP A 158 -3.62 -20.56 3.69
N ASP A 159 -2.51 -19.88 4.03
CA ASP A 159 -2.53 -18.81 5.03
C ASP A 159 -3.39 -17.64 4.54
N ILE A 160 -4.07 -16.98 5.48
CA ILE A 160 -4.92 -15.83 5.16
C ILE A 160 -4.04 -14.61 4.84
N ALA A 161 -4.30 -13.97 3.69
CA ALA A 161 -3.58 -12.78 3.23
C ALA A 161 -4.39 -11.49 3.41
N LEU A 162 -5.72 -11.56 3.29
CA LEU A 162 -6.59 -10.39 3.27
C LEU A 162 -7.92 -10.67 3.98
N ARG A 163 -8.31 -9.76 4.87
CA ARG A 163 -9.66 -9.65 5.44
C ARG A 163 -10.31 -8.38 4.94
N VAL A 164 -11.46 -8.52 4.27
CA VAL A 164 -12.25 -7.39 3.78
C VAL A 164 -13.71 -7.80 3.57
N ALA A 165 -14.63 -6.91 3.93
CA ALA A 165 -16.08 -7.12 3.91
C ALA A 165 -16.51 -8.43 4.60
N GLY A 166 -15.85 -8.80 5.69
CA GLY A 166 -16.09 -10.04 6.44
C GLY A 166 -15.71 -11.31 5.68
N GLN A 167 -14.90 -11.19 4.62
CA GLN A 167 -14.37 -12.32 3.86
C GLN A 167 -12.86 -12.46 4.07
N GLU A 168 -12.40 -13.71 4.19
CA GLU A 168 -10.98 -14.03 4.25
C GLU A 168 -10.53 -14.56 2.88
N THR A 169 -9.41 -14.05 2.36
CA THR A 169 -8.77 -14.52 1.13
C THR A 169 -7.38 -15.06 1.46
N SER A 170 -7.08 -16.29 1.02
CA SER A 170 -5.76 -16.90 1.18
C SER A 170 -4.70 -16.26 0.27
N TYR A 171 -3.41 -16.47 0.55
CA TYR A 171 -2.33 -16.04 -0.35
C TYR A 171 -2.44 -16.66 -1.75
N GLU A 172 -2.84 -17.93 -1.85
CA GLU A 172 -3.06 -18.63 -3.12
C GLU A 172 -4.22 -18.01 -3.93
N ASP A 173 -5.33 -17.68 -3.26
CA ASP A 173 -6.52 -17.10 -3.90
C ASP A 173 -6.32 -15.63 -4.24
N LEU A 174 -5.55 -14.88 -3.44
CA LEU A 174 -5.27 -13.47 -3.69
C LEU A 174 -4.59 -13.26 -5.04
N GLY A 175 -3.63 -14.13 -5.40
CA GLY A 175 -2.99 -14.12 -6.71
C GLY A 175 -3.86 -14.64 -7.86
N SER A 176 -4.91 -15.41 -7.56
CA SER A 176 -5.76 -16.07 -8.56
C SER A 176 -7.02 -15.26 -8.93
N THR A 177 -7.46 -14.37 -8.03
CA THR A 177 -8.70 -13.60 -8.17
C THR A 177 -8.55 -12.28 -8.95
N SER A 178 -7.37 -12.00 -9.51
CA SER A 178 -7.11 -10.75 -10.23
C SER A 178 -7.86 -10.70 -11.57
N THR A 179 -8.56 -9.58 -11.84
CA THR A 179 -9.17 -9.32 -13.15
C THR A 179 -8.07 -9.26 -14.23
N PRO A 180 -8.22 -9.99 -15.35
CA PRO A 180 -7.25 -9.92 -16.44
C PRO A 180 -7.08 -8.49 -16.95
N THR A 181 -5.83 -8.09 -17.18
CA THR A 181 -5.49 -6.78 -17.73
C THR A 181 -4.46 -6.91 -18.84
N THR A 182 -4.44 -5.94 -19.75
CA THR A 182 -3.51 -5.93 -20.88
C THR A 182 -2.10 -5.74 -20.36
N LYS A 183 -1.15 -6.54 -20.87
CA LYS A 183 0.26 -6.43 -20.51
C LYS A 183 0.76 -5.00 -20.75
N GLY A 184 1.38 -4.39 -19.73
CA GLY A 184 1.92 -3.03 -19.79
C GLY A 184 0.86 -1.93 -19.78
N ALA A 185 -0.41 -2.24 -19.52
CA ALA A 185 -1.47 -1.22 -19.44
C ALA A 185 -1.18 -0.18 -18.35
N ARG A 186 -1.53 1.07 -18.63
CA ARG A 186 -1.58 2.15 -17.66
C ARG A 186 -3.03 2.43 -17.30
N VAL A 187 -3.46 1.94 -16.14
CA VAL A 187 -4.86 1.88 -15.73
C VAL A 187 -5.23 3.08 -14.87
N GLN A 188 -6.33 3.75 -15.21
CA GLN A 188 -6.88 4.85 -14.42
C GLN A 188 -7.89 4.37 -13.36
N LEU A 189 -7.72 4.85 -12.13
CA LEU A 189 -8.66 4.66 -11.02
C LEU A 189 -9.12 6.01 -10.50
N VAL A 190 -10.43 6.17 -10.32
CA VAL A 190 -11.04 7.40 -9.79
C VAL A 190 -11.74 7.07 -8.49
N ASP A 191 -11.27 7.68 -7.40
CA ASP A 191 -11.78 7.53 -6.03
C ASP A 191 -12.02 6.05 -5.63
N PRO A 192 -11.02 5.16 -5.80
CA PRO A 192 -11.20 3.73 -5.53
C PRO A 192 -11.36 3.48 -4.02
N SER A 193 -12.02 2.40 -3.62
CA SER A 193 -11.86 1.89 -2.24
C SER A 193 -10.44 1.35 -2.02
N ALA A 194 -10.04 1.15 -0.75
CA ALA A 194 -8.77 0.51 -0.43
C ALA A 194 -8.67 -0.89 -1.07
N GLU A 195 -9.74 -1.68 -0.98
CA GLU A 195 -9.81 -2.99 -1.63
C GLU A 195 -9.64 -2.89 -3.16
N ALA A 196 -10.37 -1.99 -3.81
CA ALA A 196 -10.31 -1.82 -5.26
C ALA A 196 -8.90 -1.40 -5.70
N LEU A 197 -8.26 -0.49 -4.98
CA LEU A 197 -6.89 -0.05 -5.24
C LEU A 197 -5.90 -1.23 -5.12
N LEU A 198 -5.99 -2.03 -4.06
CA LEU A 198 -5.07 -3.13 -3.80
C LEU A 198 -5.26 -4.31 -4.76
N ARG A 199 -6.50 -4.72 -5.03
CA ARG A 199 -6.77 -5.78 -6.00
C ARG A 199 -6.39 -5.37 -7.43
N THR A 200 -6.65 -4.11 -7.80
CA THR A 200 -6.29 -3.60 -9.13
C THR A 200 -4.78 -3.44 -9.29
N SER A 201 -4.06 -2.95 -8.26
CA SER A 201 -2.59 -2.88 -8.30
C SER A 201 -1.97 -4.27 -8.47
N LEU A 202 -2.45 -5.28 -7.75
CA LEU A 202 -1.97 -6.65 -7.91
C LEU A 202 -2.19 -7.16 -9.35
N ALA A 203 -3.38 -6.96 -9.92
CA ALA A 203 -3.69 -7.35 -11.29
C ALA A 203 -2.80 -6.64 -12.32
N VAL A 204 -2.71 -5.31 -12.23
CA VAL A 204 -1.96 -4.45 -13.15
C VAL A 204 -0.47 -4.71 -13.09
N TRP A 205 0.09 -4.86 -11.89
CA TRP A 205 1.52 -5.12 -11.71
C TRP A 205 1.91 -6.54 -12.10
N SER A 206 1.04 -7.53 -11.90
CA SER A 206 1.25 -8.90 -12.41
C SER A 206 1.34 -8.93 -13.95
N ALA A 207 0.67 -7.99 -14.62
CA ALA A 207 0.74 -7.79 -16.06
C ALA A 207 1.80 -6.75 -16.48
N GLU A 208 2.76 -6.40 -15.61
CA GLU A 208 3.84 -5.45 -15.88
C GLU A 208 3.36 -4.01 -16.18
N GLY A 209 2.13 -3.66 -15.81
CA GLY A 209 1.50 -2.35 -16.02
C GLY A 209 1.79 -1.32 -14.93
N SER A 210 1.00 -0.23 -14.93
CA SER A 210 1.09 0.88 -13.98
C SER A 210 -0.29 1.50 -13.68
N LEU A 211 -0.40 2.19 -12.55
CA LEU A 211 -1.64 2.85 -12.13
C LEU A 211 -1.55 4.37 -12.20
N VAL A 212 -2.66 5.01 -12.54
CA VAL A 212 -2.93 6.44 -12.33
C VAL A 212 -4.15 6.56 -11.43
N VAL A 213 -3.96 6.97 -10.19
CA VAL A 213 -4.99 7.03 -9.14
C VAL A 213 -5.36 8.49 -8.89
N HIS A 214 -6.65 8.79 -8.89
CA HIS A 214 -7.19 10.10 -8.52
C HIS A 214 -7.99 9.97 -7.22
N LEU A 215 -7.66 10.78 -6.23
CA LEU A 215 -8.35 10.81 -4.93
C LEU A 215 -9.14 12.11 -4.81
N GLY A 216 -10.41 12.00 -4.45
CA GLY A 216 -11.29 13.15 -4.30
C GLY A 216 -11.97 13.61 -5.60
N PRO A 217 -12.91 14.58 -5.48
CA PRO A 217 -13.78 14.99 -6.57
C PRO A 217 -12.99 15.67 -7.68
N THR A 218 -12.93 15.03 -8.85
CA THR A 218 -12.25 15.53 -10.05
C THR A 218 -13.24 15.56 -11.21
N ASP A 219 -13.33 16.68 -11.93
CA ASP A 219 -14.20 16.79 -13.10
C ASP A 219 -13.66 16.00 -14.31
N GLU A 220 -14.56 15.62 -15.23
CA GLU A 220 -14.21 14.80 -16.40
C GLU A 220 -13.15 15.44 -17.31
N GLN A 221 -13.14 16.77 -17.44
CA GLN A 221 -12.16 17.47 -18.27
C GLN A 221 -10.76 17.37 -17.66
N THR A 222 -10.67 17.53 -16.33
CA THR A 222 -9.42 17.34 -15.59
C THR A 222 -8.96 15.88 -15.64
N LEU A 223 -9.86 14.91 -15.49
CA LEU A 223 -9.54 13.48 -15.61
C LEU A 223 -9.00 13.13 -17.00
N SER A 224 -9.68 13.57 -18.07
CA SER A 224 -9.25 13.32 -19.45
C SER A 224 -7.87 13.94 -19.72
N ARG A 225 -7.66 15.19 -19.29
CA ARG A 225 -6.37 15.87 -19.47
C ARG A 225 -5.23 15.16 -18.73
N ARG A 226 -5.48 14.67 -17.51
CA ARG A 226 -4.50 13.89 -16.75
C ARG A 226 -4.26 12.52 -17.41
N ALA A 227 -5.31 11.85 -17.87
CA ALA A 227 -5.20 10.59 -18.60
C ALA A 227 -4.30 10.73 -19.84
N ASP A 228 -4.49 11.79 -20.64
CA ASP A 228 -3.64 12.08 -21.80
C ASP A 228 -2.18 12.37 -21.40
N ALA A 229 -1.98 13.20 -20.37
CA ALA A 229 -0.64 13.57 -19.89
C ALA A 229 0.13 12.38 -19.30
N GLU A 230 -0.59 11.48 -18.63
CA GLU A 230 -0.03 10.28 -18.02
C GLU A 230 0.05 9.10 -19.00
N GLY A 231 -0.54 9.18 -20.19
CA GLY A 231 -0.56 8.08 -21.15
C GLY A 231 -1.38 6.88 -20.68
N VAL A 232 -2.54 7.14 -20.06
CA VAL A 232 -3.51 6.10 -19.67
C VAL A 232 -3.99 5.33 -20.91
N THR A 233 -4.06 4.01 -20.77
CA THR A 233 -4.48 3.09 -21.85
C THR A 233 -5.69 2.23 -21.49
N ALA A 234 -6.14 2.27 -20.23
CA ALA A 234 -7.24 1.45 -19.73
C ALA A 234 -7.88 2.09 -18.48
#